data_AF-A0A352S5H3-F1
#
_entry.id   AF-A0A352S5H3-F1
#
_cell.length_a   1.000
_cell.length_b   1.000
_cell.length_c   1.000
_cell.angle_alpha   90.00
_cell.angle_beta   90.00
_cell.angle_gamma   90.00
#
_symmetry.space_group_name_H-M   'P 1'
#
loop_
_entity.id
_entity.type
_entity.pdbx_description
1 polymer ?
#
loop_
_entity_poly.entity_id
_entity_poly.type
_entity_poly.pdbx_seq_one_letter_code
_entity_poly.pdbx_strand_id
1 'polypeptide(L)'
;MKQKLNRRGATQVRRVAVVAPVLALSLIAGCSSINEAMQPDKIDYKSQGKKTASLDIPPDLTKLEGDRRYTVPDAAGTSTLSNYSQANKTREASPTDNVLPSTDGIRMERDGNQRWLVINNGMPPDKLWESLRGFWQENGFLLTQDSPETGIMETDWAENRAKIPQDIIRN
;
A
#
# COMPACT_ATOMS: atom_id res chain seq x y z
N MET A 1 -63.58 11.36 -50.66
CA MET A 1 -63.56 10.53 -49.43
C MET A 1 -62.55 9.40 -49.59
N LYS A 2 -61.89 9.02 -48.48
CA LYS A 2 -60.96 7.88 -48.25
C LYS A 2 -59.47 8.23 -48.16
N GLN A 3 -59.08 8.60 -46.95
CA GLN A 3 -57.70 8.65 -46.46
C GLN A 3 -57.17 7.23 -46.21
N LYS A 4 -56.00 6.89 -46.76
CA LYS A 4 -55.22 5.71 -46.37
C LYS A 4 -54.26 6.11 -45.24
N LEU A 5 -54.53 5.61 -44.03
CA LEU A 5 -53.68 5.78 -42.86
C LEU A 5 -52.48 4.81 -42.93
N ASN A 6 -51.26 5.34 -43.08
CA ASN A 6 -50.02 4.55 -43.08
C ASN A 6 -49.52 4.33 -41.63
N ARG A 7 -49.89 3.20 -41.02
CA ARG A 7 -49.46 2.78 -39.67
C ARG A 7 -48.11 2.03 -39.68
N ARG A 8 -47.01 2.69 -40.08
CA ARG A 8 -45.66 2.06 -40.06
C ARG A 8 -44.62 2.71 -39.13
N GLY A 9 -44.92 3.86 -38.51
CA GLY A 9 -43.94 4.61 -37.70
C GLY A 9 -43.76 4.17 -36.25
N ALA A 10 -44.72 3.45 -35.64
CA ALA A 10 -44.74 3.27 -34.18
C ALA A 10 -43.90 2.10 -33.65
N THR A 11 -43.56 1.10 -34.48
CA THR A 11 -42.92 -0.14 -34.01
C THR A 11 -41.38 -0.09 -34.08
N GLN A 12 -40.82 0.69 -35.01
CA GLN A 12 -39.37 0.81 -35.24
C GLN A 12 -38.67 1.60 -34.11
N VAL A 13 -39.23 2.73 -33.72
CA VAL A 13 -38.67 3.61 -32.68
C VAL A 13 -38.64 2.94 -31.31
N ARG A 14 -39.62 2.08 -31.03
CA ARG A 14 -39.77 1.39 -29.75
C ARG A 14 -38.79 0.24 -29.54
N ARG A 15 -38.23 -0.34 -30.62
CA ARG A 15 -37.20 -1.40 -30.55
C ARG A 15 -35.80 -0.82 -30.35
N VAL A 16 -35.48 0.28 -31.04
CA VAL A 16 -34.18 0.97 -30.90
C VAL A 16 -34.02 1.60 -29.52
N ALA A 17 -35.10 2.16 -28.96
CA ALA A 17 -35.09 2.78 -27.63
C ALA A 17 -34.83 1.80 -26.47
N VAL A 18 -35.02 0.49 -26.69
CA VAL A 18 -34.78 -0.55 -25.66
C VAL A 18 -33.43 -1.24 -25.86
N VAL A 19 -32.96 -1.38 -27.10
CA VAL A 19 -31.68 -2.07 -27.39
C VAL A 19 -30.47 -1.22 -27.00
N ALA A 20 -30.52 0.11 -27.21
CA ALA A 20 -29.43 1.01 -26.85
C ALA A 20 -29.09 1.04 -25.34
N PRO A 21 -30.05 1.16 -24.40
CA PRO A 21 -29.74 1.14 -22.97
C PRO A 21 -29.29 -0.25 -22.48
N VAL A 22 -29.81 -1.33 -23.06
CA VAL A 22 -29.43 -2.72 -22.67
C VAL A 22 -27.98 -3.02 -23.08
N LEU A 23 -27.54 -2.58 -24.26
CA LEU A 23 -26.15 -2.76 -24.70
C LEU A 23 -25.18 -1.91 -23.87
N ALA A 24 -25.56 -0.67 -23.55
CA ALA A 24 -24.76 0.20 -22.68
C ALA A 24 -24.63 -0.34 -21.24
N LEU A 25 -25.71 -0.93 -20.70
CA LEU A 25 -25.67 -1.60 -19.39
C LEU A 25 -24.78 -2.85 -19.40
N SER A 26 -24.73 -3.59 -20.51
CA SER A 26 -23.88 -4.79 -20.63
C SER A 26 -22.38 -4.47 -20.70
N LEU A 27 -22.01 -3.31 -21.25
CA LEU A 27 -20.62 -2.85 -21.33
C LEU A 27 -20.07 -2.39 -19.97
N ILE A 28 -20.92 -1.86 -19.09
CA ILE A 28 -20.51 -1.38 -17.76
C ILE A 28 -20.48 -2.53 -16.73
N ALA A 29 -21.33 -3.55 -16.90
CA ALA A 29 -21.39 -4.71 -16.02
C ALA A 29 -20.21 -5.70 -16.19
N GLY A 30 -19.36 -5.52 -17.21
CA GLY A 30 -18.28 -6.45 -17.56
C GLY A 30 -16.93 -6.21 -16.85
N CYS A 31 -16.69 -5.04 -16.26
CA CYS A 31 -15.36 -4.70 -15.71
C CYS A 31 -14.94 -5.56 -14.50
N SER A 32 -15.88 -6.06 -13.70
CA SER A 32 -15.56 -6.91 -12.54
C SER A 32 -15.18 -8.33 -12.97
N SER A 33 -15.94 -8.90 -13.90
CA SER A 33 -15.79 -10.30 -14.31
C SER A 33 -14.54 -10.53 -15.20
N ILE A 34 -14.15 -9.54 -16.01
CA ILE A 34 -12.90 -9.62 -16.79
C ILE A 34 -11.67 -9.55 -15.88
N ASN A 35 -11.75 -8.77 -14.80
CA ASN A 35 -10.65 -8.65 -13.84
C ASN A 35 -10.44 -9.94 -13.02
N GLU A 36 -11.51 -10.69 -12.73
CA GLU A 36 -11.44 -12.00 -12.07
C GLU A 36 -10.98 -13.12 -13.02
N ALA A 37 -11.33 -13.06 -14.31
CA ALA A 37 -10.91 -14.05 -15.31
C ALA A 37 -9.45 -13.87 -15.78
N MET A 38 -8.89 -12.65 -15.67
CA MET A 38 -7.49 -12.36 -16.00
C MET A 38 -6.56 -12.37 -14.77
N GLN A 39 -7.08 -12.65 -13.58
CA GLN A 39 -6.25 -12.84 -12.40
C GLN A 39 -5.57 -14.22 -12.45
N PRO A 40 -4.23 -14.30 -12.30
CA PRO A 40 -3.57 -15.58 -12.11
C PRO A 40 -4.15 -16.27 -10.88
N ASP A 41 -4.37 -17.58 -10.97
CA ASP A 41 -5.01 -18.41 -9.94
C ASP A 41 -4.64 -17.93 -8.53
N LYS A 42 -5.64 -17.47 -7.77
CA LYS A 42 -5.45 -17.06 -6.39
C LYS A 42 -4.86 -18.23 -5.63
N ILE A 43 -3.59 -18.11 -5.25
CA ILE A 43 -2.92 -19.13 -4.45
C ILE A 43 -3.63 -19.18 -3.10
N ASP A 44 -4.35 -20.27 -2.85
CA ASP A 44 -5.04 -20.49 -1.59
C ASP A 44 -4.06 -20.94 -0.51
N TYR A 45 -3.46 -19.96 0.18
CA TYR A 45 -2.57 -20.20 1.32
C TYR A 45 -3.30 -20.76 2.55
N LYS A 46 -4.65 -20.72 2.58
CA LYS A 46 -5.44 -21.14 3.75
C LYS A 46 -5.55 -22.65 3.84
N SER A 47 -5.60 -23.35 2.70
CA SER A 47 -5.69 -24.81 2.66
C SER A 47 -4.32 -25.52 2.78
N GLN A 48 -3.22 -24.81 2.53
CA GLN A 48 -1.86 -25.34 2.62
C GLN A 48 -1.18 -25.16 3.98
N GLY A 49 -1.78 -24.41 4.90
CA GLY A 49 -1.35 -24.29 6.29
C GLY A 49 -1.65 -25.55 7.12
N LYS A 50 -1.31 -26.76 6.63
CA LYS A 50 -1.29 -27.94 7.49
C LYS A 50 -0.16 -27.73 8.49
N LYS A 51 -0.51 -27.56 9.78
CA LYS A 51 0.44 -27.55 10.90
C LYS A 51 1.42 -28.70 10.70
N THR A 52 2.67 -28.39 10.35
CA THR A 52 3.73 -29.40 10.23
C THR A 52 3.89 -30.06 11.59
N ALA A 53 4.08 -31.39 11.61
CA ALA A 53 4.27 -32.13 12.85
C ALA A 53 5.39 -31.48 13.68
N SER A 54 5.15 -31.28 14.97
CA SER A 54 6.15 -30.73 15.87
C SER A 54 7.35 -31.68 15.91
N LEU A 55 8.56 -31.12 15.92
CA LEU A 55 9.78 -31.92 15.99
C LEU A 55 9.82 -32.67 17.33
N ASP A 56 9.84 -34.00 17.28
CA ASP A 56 10.07 -34.83 18.46
C ASP A 56 11.56 -34.82 18.81
N ILE A 57 11.87 -34.33 20.01
CA ILE A 57 13.24 -34.13 20.47
C ILE A 57 13.57 -35.24 21.47
N PRO A 58 14.59 -36.09 21.22
CA PRO A 58 14.98 -37.17 22.11
C PRO A 58 15.53 -36.64 23.45
N PRO A 59 15.47 -37.42 24.54
CA PRO A 59 15.73 -36.97 25.92
C PRO A 59 17.16 -36.52 26.21
N ASP A 60 18.08 -36.64 25.24
CA ASP A 60 19.49 -36.25 25.34
C ASP A 60 19.80 -34.91 24.63
N LEU A 61 18.79 -34.28 24.01
CA LEU A 61 18.91 -32.94 23.41
C LEU A 61 18.03 -31.93 24.14
N THR A 62 18.66 -30.89 24.70
CA THR A 62 17.96 -29.69 25.16
C THR A 62 17.17 -29.07 24.02
N LYS A 63 15.87 -28.79 24.26
CA LYS A 63 15.00 -28.14 23.28
C LYS A 63 15.56 -26.77 22.92
N LEU A 64 15.81 -26.51 21.64
CA LEU A 64 16.01 -25.15 21.17
C LEU A 64 14.66 -24.44 21.22
N GLU A 65 14.55 -23.36 21.98
CA GLU A 65 13.37 -22.50 21.95
C GLU A 65 13.24 -21.89 20.55
N GLY A 66 12.07 -22.07 19.93
CA GLY A 66 11.78 -21.46 18.64
C GLY A 66 11.88 -19.94 18.74
N ASP A 67 12.57 -19.33 17.79
CA ASP A 67 12.70 -17.87 17.73
C ASP A 67 11.31 -17.23 17.61
N ARG A 68 11.02 -16.33 18.55
CA ARG A 68 9.73 -15.62 18.67
C ARG A 68 9.32 -14.89 17.39
N ARG A 69 10.28 -14.53 16.53
CA ARG A 69 10.03 -13.90 15.22
C ARG A 69 9.23 -14.78 14.26
N TYR A 70 9.29 -16.09 14.41
CA TYR A 70 8.54 -17.05 13.57
C TYR A 70 7.27 -17.55 14.25
N THR A 71 6.94 -17.04 15.43
CA THR A 71 5.68 -17.37 16.11
C THR A 71 4.56 -16.54 15.49
N VAL A 72 3.63 -17.22 14.81
CA VAL A 72 2.41 -16.58 14.29
C VAL A 72 1.40 -16.45 15.43
N PRO A 73 1.03 -15.24 15.87
CA PRO A 73 -0.09 -15.06 16.77
C PRO A 73 -1.34 -15.53 16.03
N ASP A 74 -2.04 -16.51 16.60
CA ASP A 74 -3.34 -17.00 16.12
C ASP A 74 -3.32 -17.97 14.91
N ALA A 75 -2.39 -18.93 14.89
CA ALA A 75 -2.35 -20.03 13.91
C ALA A 75 -3.57 -21.00 13.96
N ALA A 76 -4.66 -20.66 14.64
CA ALA A 76 -5.80 -21.56 14.86
C ALA A 76 -7.22 -20.95 14.79
N GLY A 77 -7.43 -19.66 14.48
CA GLY A 77 -8.78 -19.20 14.14
C GLY A 77 -9.05 -17.71 14.30
N THR A 78 -9.87 -17.20 13.37
CA THR A 78 -10.52 -15.86 13.33
C THR A 78 -9.75 -14.69 13.96
N SER A 79 -9.14 -13.87 13.10
CA SER A 79 -8.59 -12.57 13.48
C SER A 79 -9.70 -11.68 14.06
N THR A 80 -9.75 -11.57 15.38
CA THR A 80 -10.65 -10.64 16.08
C THR A 80 -9.90 -9.33 16.38
N LEU A 81 -10.62 -8.22 16.40
CA LEU A 81 -10.06 -6.89 16.70
C LEU A 81 -9.36 -6.86 18.07
N SER A 82 -9.89 -7.61 19.04
CA SER A 82 -9.31 -7.78 20.37
C SER A 82 -7.91 -8.41 20.30
N ASN A 83 -7.74 -9.46 19.50
CA ASN A 83 -6.44 -10.13 19.31
C ASN A 83 -5.43 -9.22 18.61
N TYR A 84 -5.86 -8.39 17.65
CA TYR A 84 -5.01 -7.39 17.01
C TYR A 84 -4.52 -6.32 18.01
N SER A 85 -5.41 -5.82 18.86
CA SER A 85 -5.04 -4.82 19.87
C SER A 85 -4.03 -5.37 20.90
N GLN A 86 -4.13 -6.65 21.23
CA GLN A 86 -3.20 -7.31 22.15
C GLN A 86 -1.85 -7.62 21.50
N ALA A 87 -1.84 -8.01 20.22
CA ALA A 87 -0.61 -8.19 19.45
C ALA A 87 0.18 -6.88 19.30
N ASN A 88 -0.50 -5.74 19.11
CA ASN A 88 0.16 -4.43 19.06
C ASN A 88 0.80 -4.05 20.39
N LYS A 89 0.14 -4.31 21.53
CA LYS A 89 0.73 -4.09 22.86
C LYS A 89 2.00 -4.92 23.10
N THR A 90 2.04 -6.16 22.61
CA THR A 90 3.23 -7.01 22.71
C THR A 90 4.35 -6.56 21.76
N ARG A 91 4.00 -5.95 20.62
CA ARG A 91 4.97 -5.38 19.66
C ARG A 91 5.66 -4.13 20.20
N GLU A 92 4.96 -3.31 20.99
CA GLU A 92 5.54 -2.17 21.73
C GLU A 92 6.55 -2.59 22.81
N ALA A 93 6.47 -3.84 23.30
CA ALA A 93 7.40 -4.41 24.27
C ALA A 93 8.60 -5.14 23.63
N SER A 94 8.61 -5.30 22.29
CA SER A 94 9.81 -5.75 21.58
C SER A 94 10.67 -4.52 21.31
N PRO A 95 12.00 -4.56 21.53
CA PRO A 95 12.86 -3.48 21.10
C PRO A 95 12.66 -3.36 19.60
N THR A 96 12.00 -2.29 19.16
CA THR A 96 12.09 -1.87 17.77
C THR A 96 13.57 -1.77 17.49
N ASP A 97 14.09 -2.61 16.61
CA ASP A 97 15.39 -2.38 15.97
C ASP A 97 15.30 -0.97 15.37
N ASN A 98 15.70 0.02 16.16
CA ASN A 98 15.81 1.39 15.74
C ASN A 98 17.07 1.36 14.89
N VAL A 99 16.88 1.04 13.61
CA VAL A 99 17.95 0.97 12.61
C VAL A 99 18.62 2.34 12.44
N LEU A 100 18.01 3.39 12.99
CA LEU A 100 18.59 4.72 13.08
C LEU A 100 19.26 4.92 14.45
N PRO A 101 20.50 5.45 14.48
CA PRO A 101 21.13 5.86 15.73
C PRO A 101 20.23 6.87 16.45
N SER A 102 20.04 6.68 17.75
CA SER A 102 19.32 7.62 18.59
C SER A 102 20.06 8.96 18.61
N THR A 103 19.43 9.98 18.00
CA THR A 103 19.94 11.35 17.93
C THR A 103 19.25 12.20 18.98
N ASP A 104 20.03 12.91 19.80
CA ASP A 104 19.48 13.70 20.89
C ASP A 104 18.65 14.87 20.34
N GLY A 105 17.46 15.06 20.90
CA GLY A 105 16.52 16.09 20.48
C GLY A 105 15.91 15.92 19.08
N ILE A 106 16.07 14.79 18.37
CA ILE A 106 15.43 14.55 17.06
C ILE A 106 14.60 13.28 17.12
N ARG A 107 13.33 13.36 16.68
CA ARG A 107 12.42 12.21 16.64
C ARG A 107 11.55 12.21 15.40
N MET A 108 11.20 11.02 14.91
CA MET A 108 10.26 10.86 13.80
C MET A 108 8.85 10.66 14.34
N GLU A 109 7.91 11.45 13.84
CA GLU A 109 6.48 11.29 14.09
C GLU A 109 5.75 10.87 12.82
N ARG A 110 4.57 10.27 13.01
CA ARG A 110 3.74 9.78 11.93
C ARG A 110 2.27 9.97 12.26
N ASP A 111 1.53 10.50 11.30
CA ASP A 111 0.07 10.49 11.29
C ASP A 111 -0.43 10.02 9.93
N GLY A 112 -1.11 8.87 9.90
CA GLY A 112 -1.57 8.23 8.66
C GLY A 112 -0.48 8.04 7.61
N ASN A 113 -0.56 8.86 6.54
CA ASN A 113 0.37 8.88 5.42
C ASN A 113 1.42 10.00 5.50
N GLN A 114 1.34 10.88 6.50
CA GLN A 114 2.32 11.92 6.74
C GLN A 114 3.37 11.43 7.73
N ARG A 115 4.62 11.81 7.47
CA ARG A 115 5.76 11.59 8.36
C ARG A 115 6.57 12.86 8.41
N TRP A 116 7.01 13.23 9.60
CA TRP A 116 7.86 14.39 9.80
C TRP A 116 8.88 14.14 10.90
N LEU A 117 9.95 14.92 10.88
CA LEU A 117 10.94 14.97 11.94
C LEU A 117 10.63 16.15 12.84
N VAL A 118 10.60 15.91 14.14
CA VAL A 118 10.53 16.95 15.18
C VAL A 118 11.95 17.14 15.71
N ILE A 119 12.46 18.37 15.58
CA ILE A 119 13.83 18.74 15.95
C ILE A 119 13.75 19.75 17.10
N ASN A 120 14.13 19.30 18.29
CA ASN A 120 14.15 20.04 19.56
C ASN A 120 15.55 20.07 20.19
N ASN A 121 16.60 20.08 19.36
CA ASN A 121 18.00 20.07 19.80
C ASN A 121 18.60 21.48 20.00
N GLY A 122 17.79 22.54 19.89
CA GLY A 122 18.24 23.94 20.05
C GLY A 122 18.98 24.52 18.84
N MET A 123 19.01 23.83 17.69
CA MET A 123 19.63 24.35 16.48
C MET A 123 18.87 25.57 15.93
N PRO A 124 19.54 26.67 15.56
CA PRO A 124 18.90 27.81 14.91
C PRO A 124 18.25 27.42 13.58
N PRO A 125 17.04 27.93 13.25
CA PRO A 125 16.36 27.64 11.98
C PRO A 125 17.21 27.91 10.75
N ASP A 126 17.99 29.00 10.73
CA ASP A 126 18.85 29.36 9.60
C ASP A 126 19.94 28.30 9.33
N LYS A 127 20.49 27.70 10.39
CA LYS A 127 21.50 26.65 10.27
C LYS A 127 20.88 25.33 9.82
N LEU A 128 19.70 25.01 10.35
CA LEU A 128 18.94 23.85 9.92
C LEU A 128 18.57 23.97 8.43
N TRP A 129 18.16 25.15 7.99
CA TRP A 129 17.77 25.41 6.61
C TRP A 129 18.90 25.10 5.62
N GLU A 130 20.10 25.63 5.88
CA GLU A 130 21.27 25.36 5.05
C GLU A 130 21.68 23.89 5.06
N SER A 131 21.55 23.22 6.21
CA SER A 131 21.81 21.79 6.32
C SER A 131 20.80 20.96 5.52
N LEU A 132 19.52 21.32 5.53
CA LEU A 132 18.47 20.64 4.76
C LEU A 132 18.66 20.85 3.27
N ARG A 133 18.96 22.09 2.86
CA ARG A 133 19.27 22.44 1.46
C ARG A 133 20.42 21.57 0.93
N GLY A 134 21.53 21.49 1.68
CA GLY A 134 22.67 20.65 1.33
C GLY A 134 22.30 19.17 1.26
N PHE A 135 21.60 18.65 2.27
CA PHE A 135 21.15 17.25 2.29
C PHE A 135 20.36 16.89 1.02
N TRP A 136 19.37 17.69 0.63
CA TRP A 136 18.56 17.38 -0.56
C TRP A 136 19.39 17.41 -1.84
N GLN A 137 20.24 18.43 -2.02
CA GLN A 137 21.09 18.58 -3.20
C GLN A 137 22.12 17.45 -3.32
N GLU A 138 22.77 17.07 -2.21
CA GLU A 138 23.74 15.96 -2.16
C GLU A 138 23.09 14.60 -2.45
N ASN A 139 21.82 14.43 -2.10
CA ASN A 139 21.03 13.24 -2.43
C ASN A 139 20.40 13.29 -3.84
N GLY A 140 20.68 14.34 -4.62
CA GLY A 140 20.22 14.48 -6.01
C GLY A 140 18.76 14.93 -6.16
N PHE A 141 18.15 15.48 -5.11
CA PHE A 141 16.81 16.08 -5.19
C PHE A 141 16.90 17.51 -5.71
N LEU A 142 16.06 17.85 -6.69
CA LEU A 142 15.90 19.21 -7.17
C LEU A 142 14.94 19.96 -6.25
N LEU A 143 15.33 21.16 -5.78
CA LEU A 143 14.45 22.03 -5.01
C LEU A 143 13.60 22.86 -5.97
N THR A 144 12.28 22.66 -5.95
CA THR A 144 11.31 23.42 -6.75
C THR A 144 10.88 24.71 -6.06
N GLN A 145 10.85 24.69 -4.72
CA GLN A 145 10.63 25.86 -3.89
C GLN A 145 11.63 25.88 -2.74
N ASP A 146 12.17 27.06 -2.45
CA ASP A 146 13.08 27.30 -1.35
C ASP A 146 12.83 28.69 -0.78
N SER A 147 12.07 28.76 0.32
CA SER A 147 11.72 30.00 0.97
C SER A 147 12.00 29.90 2.48
N PRO A 148 13.19 30.34 2.93
CA PRO A 148 13.52 30.39 4.35
C PRO A 148 12.54 31.27 5.14
N GLU A 149 12.05 32.34 4.52
CA GLU A 149 11.15 33.31 5.14
C GLU A 149 9.77 32.73 5.50
N THR A 150 9.28 31.79 4.68
CA THR A 150 8.01 31.08 4.94
C THR A 150 8.23 29.74 5.64
N GLY A 151 9.48 29.26 5.71
CA GLY A 151 9.82 27.94 6.24
C GLY A 151 9.41 26.78 5.33
N ILE A 152 9.17 27.04 4.03
CA ILE A 152 8.73 26.03 3.06
C ILE A 152 9.84 25.68 2.06
N MET A 153 10.14 24.39 1.96
CA MET A 153 11.07 23.82 0.98
C MET A 153 10.37 22.63 0.31
N GLU A 154 10.29 22.65 -1.01
CA GLU A 154 9.62 21.61 -1.79
C GLU A 154 10.61 20.98 -2.77
N THR A 155 10.69 19.65 -2.76
CA THR A 155 11.52 18.89 -3.71
C THR A 155 10.69 18.40 -4.87
N ASP A 156 11.30 18.26 -6.05
CA ASP A 156 10.71 17.51 -7.15
C ASP A 156 10.64 16.01 -6.84
N TRP A 157 9.82 15.28 -7.58
CA TRP A 157 9.73 13.82 -7.49
C TRP A 157 11.03 13.15 -7.97
N ALA A 158 11.74 12.48 -7.07
CA ALA A 158 12.86 11.61 -7.43
C ALA A 158 12.37 10.17 -7.64
N GLU A 159 12.29 9.73 -8.90
CA GLU A 159 11.98 8.33 -9.23
C GLU A 159 13.18 7.41 -8.97
N ASN A 160 13.10 6.57 -7.94
CA ASN A 160 14.10 5.53 -7.70
C ASN A 160 13.92 4.38 -8.71
N ARG A 161 14.69 4.41 -9.82
CA ARG A 161 14.69 3.37 -10.86
C ARG A 161 15.59 2.17 -10.56
N ALA A 162 16.10 2.00 -9.34
CA ALA A 162 17.00 0.88 -9.01
C ALA A 162 16.33 -0.50 -9.01
N LYS A 163 14.99 -0.56 -9.05
CA LYS A 163 14.21 -1.82 -9.04
C LYS A 163 13.52 -2.16 -10.35
N ILE A 164 13.74 -1.41 -11.42
CA ILE A 164 13.22 -1.79 -12.74
C ILE A 164 14.22 -2.78 -13.33
N PRO A 165 13.85 -4.06 -13.56
CA PRO A 165 14.69 -4.99 -14.31
C PRO A 165 15.08 -4.34 -15.63
N GLN A 166 16.38 -4.32 -15.94
CA GLN A 166 16.88 -3.81 -17.21
C GLN A 166 16.49 -4.80 -18.31
N ASP A 167 15.24 -4.76 -18.74
CA ASP A 167 14.77 -5.59 -19.85
C ASP A 167 15.26 -4.97 -21.17
N ILE A 168 15.67 -5.84 -22.10
CA ILE A 168 16.40 -5.47 -23.33
C ILE A 168 15.48 -4.76 -24.35
N ILE A 169 14.18 -4.67 -24.08
CA ILE A 169 13.18 -4.12 -25.00
C ILE A 169 12.64 -2.82 -24.44
N ARG A 170 13.03 -1.70 -25.05
CA ARG A 170 12.35 -0.41 -24.96
C ARG A 170 11.77 -0.06 -26.34
N ASN A 171 10.44 0.07 -26.40
CA ASN A 171 9.69 0.86 -27.38
C ASN A 171 9.51 2.26 -26.77
#